data_AF-A0A524ED34-F1
#
_entry.id   AF-A0A524ED34-F1
#
_cell.length_a   1.000
_cell.length_b   1.000
_cell.length_c   1.000
_cell.angle_alpha   90.00
_cell.angle_beta   90.00
_cell.angle_gamma   90.00
#
_symmetry.space_group_name_H-M   'P 1'
#
loop_
_entity.id
_entity.type
_entity.pdbx_description
1 polymer ?
#
loop_
_entity_poly.entity_id
_entity_poly.type
_entity_poly.pdbx_seq_one_letter_code
_entity_poly.pdbx_strand_id
1 'polypeptide(L)'
;MQLILDNLAWIIIIVALGFQFMWMFVVRKARNNYVRDITHFREPSGTLSKYYGWRVSSIGRAVSESLVVNLLAIAAVVIYAVIADSLYVVMELLPLILLIMVVAVVGAVLVARRVQNLIKAKRRVEQRLEDAEYLIEGARSIIDELLTSDSDSKGRVWFALFQIAQRQDKMGWSVRDTILEKEDEIAERSGREKAELEAADEGPGIET
;
A
#
# COMPACT_ATOMS: atom_id res chain seq x y z
N MET A 1 26.82 -37.29 7.31
CA MET A 1 27.01 -35.89 7.77
C MET A 1 26.64 -34.90 6.65
N GLN A 2 27.18 -35.04 5.43
CA GLN A 2 26.74 -34.26 4.25
C GLN A 2 25.22 -34.31 3.99
N LEU A 3 24.61 -35.51 3.97
CA LEU A 3 23.15 -35.66 3.81
C LEU A 3 22.31 -34.94 4.88
N ILE A 4 22.85 -34.75 6.09
CA ILE A 4 22.16 -34.01 7.17
C ILE A 4 22.32 -32.51 6.96
N LEU A 5 23.51 -32.05 6.56
CA LEU A 5 23.79 -30.65 6.22
C LEU A 5 23.01 -30.18 4.98
N ASP A 6 22.93 -31.01 3.93
CA ASP A 6 22.16 -30.72 2.72
C ASP A 6 20.66 -30.61 3.05
N ASN A 7 20.13 -31.52 3.86
CA ASN A 7 18.75 -31.44 4.33
C ASN A 7 18.49 -30.20 5.21
N LEU A 8 19.46 -29.80 6.04
CA LEU A 8 19.38 -28.60 6.88
C LEU A 8 19.39 -27.31 6.04
N ALA A 9 20.24 -27.23 5.01
CA ALA A 9 20.28 -26.11 4.08
C ALA A 9 18.93 -25.94 3.35
N TRP A 10 18.33 -27.04 2.87
CA TRP A 10 17.00 -27.01 2.27
C TRP A 10 15.91 -26.55 3.25
N ILE A 11 15.95 -27.02 4.49
CA ILE A 11 15.01 -26.58 5.54
C ILE A 11 15.14 -25.07 5.76
N ILE A 12 16.35 -24.52 5.82
CA ILE A 12 16.58 -23.08 6.01
C ILE A 12 16.05 -22.28 4.84
N ILE A 13 16.29 -22.72 3.60
CA ILE A 13 15.76 -22.05 2.40
C ILE A 13 14.23 -22.05 2.44
N ILE A 14 13.60 -23.18 2.75
CA ILE A 14 12.14 -23.31 2.85
C ILE A 14 11.58 -22.39 3.94
N VAL A 15 12.22 -22.36 5.11
CA VAL A 15 11.82 -21.48 6.22
C VAL A 15 11.98 -20.00 5.85
N ALA A 16 13.08 -19.63 5.18
CA ALA A 16 13.32 -18.26 4.73
C ALA A 16 12.28 -17.81 3.69
N LEU A 17 11.97 -18.66 2.70
CA LEU A 17 10.92 -18.40 1.71
C LEU A 17 9.54 -18.33 2.37
N GLY A 18 9.24 -19.23 3.31
CA GLY A 18 8.00 -19.21 4.08
C GLY A 18 7.85 -17.93 4.89
N PHE A 19 8.92 -17.47 5.52
CA PHE A 19 8.95 -16.19 6.23
C PHE A 19 8.74 -15.01 5.29
N GLN A 20 9.41 -14.98 4.14
CA GLN A 20 9.20 -13.93 3.12
C GLN A 20 7.75 -13.90 2.62
N PHE A 21 7.16 -15.06 2.34
CA PHE A 21 5.77 -15.17 1.93
C PHE A 21 4.81 -14.67 3.01
N MET A 22 5.01 -15.11 4.25
CA MET A 22 4.23 -14.67 5.40
C MET A 22 4.36 -13.15 5.60
N TRP A 23 5.56 -12.59 5.47
CA TRP A 23 5.80 -11.16 5.58
C TRP A 23 5.05 -10.38 4.49
N MET A 24 5.15 -10.81 3.23
CA MET A 24 4.39 -10.19 2.14
C MET A 24 2.88 -10.24 2.38
N PHE A 25 2.38 -11.35 2.91
CA PHE A 25 0.97 -11.50 3.26
C PHE A 25 0.56 -10.52 4.37
N VAL A 26 1.35 -10.41 5.45
CA VAL A 26 1.12 -9.46 6.54
C VAL A 26 1.11 -8.03 6.03
N VAL A 27 2.08 -7.65 5.20
CA VAL A 27 2.14 -6.30 4.60
C VAL A 27 0.94 -6.01 3.71
N ARG A 28 0.49 -6.98 2.91
CA ARG A 28 -0.70 -6.84 2.06
C ARG A 28 -1.96 -6.66 2.90
N LYS A 29 -2.12 -7.47 3.96
CA LYS A 29 -3.25 -7.36 4.89
C LYS A 29 -3.24 -6.03 5.65
N ALA A 30 -2.07 -5.59 6.10
CA ALA A 30 -1.86 -4.31 6.75
C ALA A 30 -2.25 -3.13 5.85
N ARG A 31 -1.82 -3.14 4.59
CA ARG A 31 -2.24 -2.16 3.59
C ARG A 31 -3.74 -2.12 3.42
N ASN A 32 -4.38 -3.28 3.23
CA ASN A 32 -5.81 -3.33 2.97
C ASN A 32 -6.62 -2.81 4.17
N ASN A 33 -6.21 -3.16 5.39
CA ASN A 33 -6.84 -2.63 6.61
C ASN A 33 -6.67 -1.11 6.70
N TYR A 34 -5.47 -0.60 6.43
CA TYR A 34 -5.22 0.84 6.44
C TYR A 34 -6.02 1.58 5.39
N VAL A 35 -6.03 1.09 4.14
CA VAL A 35 -6.84 1.68 3.06
C VAL A 35 -8.31 1.69 3.44
N ARG A 36 -8.82 0.58 3.99
CA ARG A 36 -10.22 0.51 4.45
C ARG A 36 -10.51 1.52 5.55
N ASP A 37 -9.62 1.69 6.52
CA ASP A 37 -9.83 2.65 7.61
C ASP A 37 -9.87 4.09 7.07
N ILE A 38 -8.92 4.45 6.19
CA ILE A 38 -8.84 5.81 5.66
C ILE A 38 -10.01 6.15 4.71
N THR A 39 -10.52 5.18 3.94
CA THR A 39 -11.66 5.40 3.05
C THR A 39 -12.97 5.61 3.80
N HIS A 40 -13.08 5.12 5.03
CA HIS A 40 -14.25 5.35 5.90
C HIS A 40 -14.07 6.55 6.82
N PHE A 41 -13.07 7.41 6.57
CA PHE A 41 -12.76 8.58 7.40
C PHE A 41 -12.51 8.25 8.88
N ARG A 42 -11.98 7.04 9.15
CA ARG A 42 -11.62 6.59 10.50
C ARG A 42 -10.12 6.63 10.70
N GLU A 43 -9.70 7.00 11.91
CA GLU A 43 -8.30 6.88 12.29
C GLU A 43 -7.86 5.40 12.26
N PRO A 44 -6.59 5.11 11.89
CA PRO A 44 -6.02 3.78 11.92
C PRO A 44 -6.12 3.17 13.33
N SER A 45 -7.09 2.29 13.57
CA SER A 45 -7.37 1.75 14.91
C SER A 45 -6.63 0.44 15.18
N GLY A 46 -6.55 -0.44 14.18
CA GLY A 46 -5.89 -1.75 14.30
C GLY A 46 -4.36 -1.66 14.27
N THR A 47 -3.68 -2.60 14.94
CA THR A 47 -2.20 -2.69 14.97
C THR A 47 -1.58 -2.75 13.58
N LEU A 48 -2.14 -3.57 12.68
CA LEU A 48 -1.69 -3.67 11.28
C LEU A 48 -1.94 -2.39 10.48
N SER A 49 -3.04 -1.68 10.76
CA SER A 49 -3.38 -0.42 10.11
C SER A 49 -2.40 0.68 10.51
N LYS A 50 -2.17 0.83 11.83
CA LYS A 50 -1.16 1.73 12.41
C LYS A 50 0.24 1.44 11.88
N TYR A 51 0.62 0.16 11.80
CA TYR A 51 1.89 -0.27 11.22
C TYR A 51 2.07 0.20 9.78
N TYR A 52 1.05 -0.01 8.92
CA TYR A 52 1.14 0.42 7.54
C TYR A 52 1.18 1.95 7.42
N GLY A 53 0.38 2.67 8.20
CA GLY A 53 0.42 4.13 8.29
C GLY A 53 1.80 4.67 8.69
N TRP A 54 2.43 4.06 9.71
CA TRP A 54 3.80 4.36 10.11
C TRP A 54 4.80 4.11 8.97
N ARG A 55 4.65 3.01 8.24
CA ARG A 55 5.54 2.65 7.12
C ARG A 55 5.47 3.67 5.98
N VAL A 56 4.27 4.09 5.59
CA VAL A 56 4.09 5.01 4.45
C VAL A 56 4.32 6.48 4.78
N SER A 57 4.41 6.83 6.07
CA SER A 57 4.60 8.23 6.48
C SER A 57 6.00 8.77 6.15
N SER A 58 7.01 7.92 6.03
CA SER A 58 8.35 8.35 5.64
C SER A 58 9.12 7.27 4.88
N ILE A 59 9.94 7.73 3.92
CA ILE A 59 10.84 6.86 3.15
C ILE A 59 11.80 6.12 4.09
N GLY A 60 12.34 6.82 5.10
CA GLY A 60 13.27 6.25 6.07
C GLY A 60 12.68 5.07 6.84
N ARG A 61 11.40 5.14 7.25
CA ARG A 61 10.72 4.03 7.94
C ARG A 61 10.58 2.81 7.03
N ALA A 62 10.16 3.03 5.79
CA ALA A 62 10.01 1.96 4.81
C ALA A 62 11.35 1.28 4.44
N VAL A 63 12.44 2.04 4.37
CA VAL A 63 13.80 1.52 4.18
C VAL A 63 14.28 0.76 5.41
N SER A 64 14.07 1.31 6.61
CA SER A 64 14.49 0.69 7.86
C SER A 64 13.83 -0.68 8.08
N GLU A 65 12.54 -0.82 7.76
CA GLU A 65 11.84 -2.10 7.81
C GLU A 65 12.46 -3.13 6.86
N SER A 66 12.74 -2.72 5.62
CA SER A 66 13.36 -3.60 4.65
C SER A 66 14.75 -4.04 5.13
N LEU A 67 15.54 -3.14 5.71
CA LEU A 67 16.85 -3.47 6.29
C LEU A 67 16.73 -4.45 7.45
N VAL A 68 15.77 -4.28 8.37
CA VAL A 68 15.56 -5.19 9.51
C VAL A 68 15.24 -6.61 9.04
N VAL A 69 14.34 -6.76 8.06
CA VAL A 69 13.98 -8.07 7.50
C VAL A 69 15.19 -8.74 6.85
N ASN A 70 16.01 -7.96 6.15
CA ASN A 70 17.21 -8.48 5.48
C ASN A 70 18.32 -8.84 6.49
N LEU A 71 18.49 -8.05 7.55
CA LEU A 71 19.42 -8.36 8.65
C LEU A 71 19.02 -9.66 9.36
N LEU A 72 17.72 -9.90 9.58
CA LEU A 72 17.22 -11.16 10.14
C LEU A 72 17.52 -12.35 9.23
N ALA A 73 17.36 -12.19 7.91
CA ALA A 73 17.71 -13.24 6.96
C ALA A 73 19.21 -13.57 6.97
N ILE A 74 20.07 -12.55 7.00
CA ILE A 74 21.53 -12.73 7.12
C ILE A 74 21.88 -13.39 8.46
N ALA A 75 21.27 -12.94 9.56
CA ALA A 75 21.49 -13.51 10.89
C ALA A 75 21.12 -15.01 10.92
N ALA A 76 20.04 -15.42 10.25
CA ALA A 76 19.66 -16.83 10.14
C ALA A 76 20.74 -17.68 9.43
N VAL A 77 21.34 -17.15 8.36
CA VAL A 77 22.43 -17.84 7.64
C VAL A 77 23.69 -17.91 8.49
N VAL A 78 24.02 -16.85 9.23
CA VAL A 78 25.18 -16.83 10.14
C VAL A 78 24.99 -17.82 11.29
N ILE A 79 23.80 -17.88 11.89
CA ILE A 79 23.47 -18.86 12.95
C ILE A 79 23.63 -20.29 12.42
N TYR A 80 23.15 -20.56 11.20
CA TYR A 80 23.36 -21.86 10.57
C TYR A 80 24.83 -22.22 10.42
N ALA A 81 25.64 -21.28 9.93
CA ALA A 81 27.07 -21.50 9.77
C ALA A 81 27.80 -21.79 11.09
N VAL A 82 27.41 -21.11 12.18
CA VAL A 82 27.96 -21.36 13.52
C VAL A 82 27.56 -22.75 14.01
N ILE A 83 26.30 -23.16 13.82
CA ILE A 83 25.82 -24.50 14.21
C ILE A 83 26.51 -25.61 13.40
N ALA A 84 26.81 -25.35 12.13
CA ALA A 84 27.51 -26.29 11.26
C ALA A 84 29.02 -26.41 11.58
N ASP A 85 29.54 -25.63 12.52
CA ASP A 85 30.95 -25.55 12.95
C ASP A 85 31.93 -25.54 11.77
N SER A 86 31.58 -24.77 10.74
CA SER A 86 32.21 -24.87 9.42
C SER A 86 32.29 -23.50 8.77
N LEU A 87 33.45 -22.84 8.94
CA LEU A 87 33.83 -21.66 8.15
C LEU A 87 33.81 -21.95 6.64
N TYR A 88 34.00 -23.20 6.25
CA TYR A 88 33.91 -23.66 4.87
C TYR A 88 32.49 -23.50 4.30
N VAL A 89 31.46 -23.83 5.08
CA VAL A 89 30.04 -23.66 4.68
C VAL A 89 29.69 -22.19 4.50
N VAL A 90 30.27 -21.27 5.27
CA VAL A 90 30.08 -19.81 5.04
C VAL A 90 30.64 -19.39 3.68
N MET A 91 31.86 -19.84 3.36
CA MET A 91 32.53 -19.51 2.10
C MET A 91 31.78 -20.09 0.90
N GLU A 92 31.23 -21.30 1.04
CA GLU A 92 30.41 -21.95 0.00
C GLU A 92 29.05 -21.24 -0.20
N LEU A 93 28.44 -20.75 0.89
CA LEU A 93 27.20 -19.98 0.84
C LEU A 93 27.38 -18.49 0.55
N LEU A 94 28.61 -17.99 0.48
CA LEU A 94 28.92 -16.58 0.26
C LEU A 94 28.26 -16.00 -1.01
N PRO A 95 28.25 -16.71 -2.17
CA PRO A 95 27.51 -16.25 -3.35
C PRO A 95 26.00 -16.12 -3.10
N LEU A 96 25.41 -17.04 -2.34
CA LEU A 96 23.99 -16.99 -1.97
C LEU A 96 23.70 -15.83 -1.02
N ILE A 97 24.56 -15.59 -0.03
CA ILE A 97 24.45 -14.46 0.90
C ILE A 97 24.53 -13.13 0.13
N LEU A 98 25.47 -13.01 -0.81
CA LEU A 98 25.59 -11.83 -1.68
C LEU A 98 24.34 -11.64 -2.54
N LEU A 99 23.80 -12.71 -3.13
CA LEU A 99 22.57 -12.64 -3.91
C LEU A 99 21.40 -12.15 -3.04
N ILE A 100 21.22 -12.73 -1.84
CA ILE A 100 20.20 -12.31 -0.88
C ILE A 100 20.38 -10.84 -0.55
N MET A 101 21.61 -10.38 -0.32
CA MET A 101 21.93 -8.98 -0.02
C MET A 101 21.60 -8.03 -1.19
N VAL A 102 21.87 -8.43 -2.44
CA VAL A 102 21.50 -7.64 -3.62
C VAL A 102 19.99 -7.54 -3.77
N VAL A 103 19.29 -8.68 -3.69
CA VAL A 103 17.81 -8.73 -3.77
C VAL A 103 17.18 -7.90 -2.65
N ALA A 104 17.75 -8.00 -1.45
CA ALA A 104 17.40 -7.21 -0.27
C ALA A 104 17.48 -5.70 -0.53
N VAL A 105 18.61 -5.22 -1.08
CA VAL A 105 18.82 -3.81 -1.41
C VAL A 105 17.88 -3.36 -2.51
N VAL A 106 17.73 -4.15 -3.59
CA VAL A 106 16.80 -3.84 -4.68
C VAL A 106 15.36 -3.74 -4.16
N GLY A 107 14.95 -4.69 -3.32
CA GLY A 107 13.63 -4.67 -2.66
C GLY A 107 13.42 -3.41 -1.81
N ALA A 108 14.42 -3.05 -0.99
CA ALA A 108 14.38 -1.83 -0.18
C ALA A 108 14.23 -0.57 -1.06
N VAL A 109 14.99 -0.48 -2.16
CA VAL A 109 14.93 0.63 -3.11
C VAL A 109 13.56 0.72 -3.80
N LEU A 110 13.00 -0.41 -4.23
CA LEU A 110 11.67 -0.44 -4.86
C LEU A 110 10.58 0.03 -3.90
N VAL A 111 10.61 -0.43 -2.65
CA VAL A 111 9.69 0.02 -1.60
C VAL A 111 9.88 1.51 -1.32
N ALA A 112 11.12 1.97 -1.18
CA ALA A 112 11.46 3.37 -0.94
C ALA A 112 10.93 4.28 -2.06
N ARG A 113 11.16 3.91 -3.33
CA ARG A 113 10.63 4.62 -4.50
C ARG A 113 9.11 4.66 -4.50
N ARG A 114 8.44 3.56 -4.15
CA ARG A 114 6.98 3.52 -4.05
C ARG A 114 6.46 4.50 -3.00
N VAL A 115 7.05 4.51 -1.81
CA VAL A 115 6.67 5.44 -0.74
C VAL A 115 6.99 6.89 -1.12
N GLN A 116 8.14 7.14 -1.74
CA GLN A 116 8.50 8.47 -2.26
C GLN A 116 7.45 8.98 -3.26
N ASN A 117 6.97 8.12 -4.16
CA ASN A 117 5.94 8.49 -5.12
C ASN A 117 4.59 8.80 -4.45
N LEU A 118 4.24 8.10 -3.37
CA LEU A 118 3.04 8.41 -2.57
C LEU A 118 3.18 9.77 -1.88
N ILE A 119 4.34 10.05 -1.27
CA ILE A 119 4.61 11.33 -0.60
C ILE A 119 4.61 12.48 -1.61
N LYS A 120 5.22 12.30 -2.79
CA LYS A 120 5.20 13.30 -3.87
C LYS A 120 3.78 13.57 -4.36
N ALA A 121 2.96 12.52 -4.52
CA ALA A 121 1.55 12.68 -4.90
C ALA A 121 0.78 13.46 -3.83
N LYS A 122 0.97 13.12 -2.55
CA LYS A 122 0.39 13.85 -1.43
C LYS A 122 0.76 15.33 -1.44
N ARG A 123 2.05 15.65 -1.52
CA ARG A 123 2.52 17.04 -1.58
C ARG A 123 1.95 17.81 -2.77
N ARG A 124 1.81 17.16 -3.93
CA ARG A 124 1.21 17.79 -5.10
C ARG A 124 -0.27 18.12 -4.90
N VAL A 125 -1.02 17.22 -4.25
CA VAL A 125 -2.43 17.46 -3.92
C VAL A 125 -2.54 18.56 -2.87
N GLU A 126 -1.73 18.51 -1.80
CA GLU A 126 -1.69 19.56 -0.77
C GLU A 126 -1.38 20.92 -1.40
N GLN A 127 -0.36 21.01 -2.24
CA GLN A 127 0.00 22.27 -2.92
C GLN A 127 -1.13 22.79 -3.82
N ARG A 128 -1.78 21.93 -4.61
CA ARG A 128 -2.94 22.34 -5.43
C ARG A 128 -4.12 22.84 -4.59
N LEU A 129 -4.32 22.28 -3.40
CA LEU A 129 -5.36 22.72 -2.47
C LEU A 129 -4.96 24.04 -1.80
N GLU A 130 -3.70 24.22 -1.43
CA GLU A 130 -3.18 25.47 -0.86
C GLU A 130 -3.22 26.64 -1.85
N ASP A 131 -2.97 26.36 -3.14
CA ASP A 131 -3.00 27.34 -4.22
C ASP A 131 -4.44 27.69 -4.68
N ALA A 132 -5.45 26.94 -4.23
CA ALA A 132 -6.84 27.18 -4.60
C ALA A 132 -7.46 28.32 -3.76
N GLU A 133 -8.20 29.21 -4.41
CA GLU A 133 -8.93 30.30 -3.73
C GLU A 133 -9.97 29.73 -2.74
N TYR A 134 -10.66 28.67 -3.14
CA TYR A 134 -11.61 27.92 -2.31
C TYR A 134 -11.22 26.44 -2.23
N LEU A 135 -10.99 25.95 -1.00
CA LEU A 135 -10.54 24.57 -0.75
C LEU A 135 -11.49 23.51 -1.29
N ILE A 136 -12.80 23.73 -1.19
CA ILE A 136 -13.84 22.82 -1.67
C ILE A 136 -13.81 22.73 -3.20
N GLU A 137 -13.71 23.85 -3.91
CA GLU A 137 -13.63 23.88 -5.37
C GLU A 137 -12.33 23.23 -5.86
N GLY A 138 -11.21 23.49 -5.17
CA GLY A 138 -9.93 22.83 -5.44
C GLY A 138 -10.02 21.31 -5.27
N ALA A 139 -10.64 20.83 -4.18
CA ALA A 139 -10.86 19.41 -3.94
C ALA A 139 -11.77 18.79 -5.02
N ARG A 140 -12.85 19.48 -5.38
CA ARG A 140 -13.82 19.04 -6.39
C ARG A 140 -13.16 18.89 -7.75
N SER A 141 -12.37 19.88 -8.16
CA SER A 141 -11.59 19.87 -9.40
C SER A 141 -10.66 18.66 -9.48
N ILE A 142 -9.93 18.36 -8.39
CA ILE A 142 -9.02 17.20 -8.34
C ILE A 142 -9.80 15.89 -8.44
N ILE A 143 -10.94 15.78 -7.77
CA ILE A 143 -11.78 14.57 -7.81
C ILE A 143 -12.38 14.37 -9.21
N ASP A 144 -12.89 15.41 -9.85
CA ASP A 144 -13.46 15.33 -11.19
C ASP A 144 -12.39 14.95 -12.24
N GLU A 145 -11.17 15.48 -12.11
CA GLU A 145 -10.02 15.06 -12.92
C GLU A 145 -9.69 13.58 -12.70
N LEU A 146 -9.79 13.07 -11.46
CA LEU A 146 -9.53 11.67 -11.16
C LEU A 146 -10.58 10.71 -11.71
N LEU A 147 -11.84 11.11 -11.69
CA LEU A 147 -12.93 10.30 -12.24
C LEU A 147 -12.77 10.16 -13.76
N THR A 148 -12.31 11.19 -14.44
CA THR A 148 -12.17 11.24 -15.90
C THR A 148 -10.83 10.72 -16.45
N SER A 149 -9.72 10.86 -15.73
CA SER A 149 -8.36 10.53 -16.23
C SER A 149 -8.05 9.03 -16.23
N ASP A 150 -7.90 8.29 -17.33
CA ASP A 150 -7.63 6.83 -17.32
C ASP A 150 -6.22 6.36 -16.85
N SER A 151 -5.56 7.11 -15.96
CA SER A 151 -4.15 6.92 -15.60
C SER A 151 -3.91 5.96 -14.42
N ASP A 152 -2.81 5.22 -14.52
CA ASP A 152 -2.20 4.38 -13.46
C ASP A 152 -1.81 5.18 -12.19
N SER A 153 -1.95 6.50 -12.21
CA SER A 153 -1.67 7.38 -11.09
C SER A 153 -2.89 7.65 -10.19
N LYS A 154 -4.12 7.32 -10.64
CA LYS A 154 -5.39 7.54 -9.89
C LYS A 154 -5.30 7.09 -8.44
N GLY A 155 -4.88 5.84 -8.21
CA GLY A 155 -4.86 5.26 -6.87
C GLY A 155 -3.95 6.00 -5.89
N ARG A 156 -2.90 6.68 -6.36
CA ARG A 156 -1.98 7.45 -5.51
C ARG A 156 -2.57 8.79 -5.10
N VAL A 157 -3.30 9.43 -6.00
CA VAL A 157 -3.97 10.71 -5.73
C VAL A 157 -5.19 10.46 -4.83
N TRP A 158 -5.98 9.42 -5.08
CA TRP A 158 -7.04 8.97 -4.16
C TRP A 158 -6.49 8.71 -2.76
N PHE A 159 -5.38 7.95 -2.66
CA PHE A 159 -4.73 7.70 -1.39
C PHE A 159 -4.28 8.99 -0.68
N ALA A 160 -3.78 9.98 -1.44
CA ALA A 160 -3.42 11.28 -0.90
C ALA A 160 -4.65 12.05 -0.39
N LEU A 161 -5.73 12.11 -1.17
CA LEU A 161 -6.99 12.75 -0.78
C LEU A 161 -7.55 12.15 0.52
N PHE A 162 -7.62 10.82 0.61
CA PHE A 162 -8.07 10.15 1.84
C PHE A 162 -7.13 10.40 3.02
N GLN A 163 -5.81 10.54 2.82
CA GLN A 163 -4.91 10.94 3.90
C GLN A 163 -5.11 12.40 4.35
N ILE A 164 -5.40 13.30 3.42
CA ILE A 164 -5.66 14.71 3.73
C ILE A 164 -6.99 14.85 4.46
N ALA A 165 -8.03 14.13 4.02
CA ALA A 165 -9.35 14.08 4.65
C ALA A 165 -9.36 13.60 6.12
N GLN A 166 -8.28 12.95 6.56
CA GLN A 166 -8.09 12.50 7.94
C GLN A 166 -7.53 13.59 8.86
N ARG A 167 -7.06 14.72 8.30
CA ARG A 167 -6.55 15.85 9.08
C ARG A 167 -7.72 16.56 9.77
N GLN A 168 -7.51 16.98 11.01
CA GLN A 168 -8.50 17.72 11.81
C GLN A 168 -8.47 19.24 11.53
N ASP A 169 -8.01 19.65 10.34
CA ASP A 169 -7.90 21.04 9.92
C ASP A 169 -8.88 21.38 8.81
N LYS A 170 -8.99 22.67 8.47
CA LYS A 170 -9.94 23.17 7.46
C LYS A 170 -9.82 22.43 6.13
N MET A 171 -8.58 22.14 5.70
CA MET A 171 -8.32 21.40 4.47
C MET A 171 -8.82 19.97 4.53
N GLY A 172 -8.57 19.27 5.64
CA GLY A 172 -9.07 17.91 5.84
C GLY A 172 -10.60 17.84 5.83
N TRP A 173 -11.27 18.76 6.52
CA TRP A 173 -12.74 18.85 6.50
C TRP A 173 -13.27 19.15 5.10
N SER A 174 -12.72 20.15 4.40
CA SER A 174 -13.15 20.48 3.04
C SER A 174 -13.00 19.30 2.07
N VAL A 175 -11.85 18.62 2.08
CA VAL A 175 -11.63 17.46 1.21
C VAL A 175 -12.58 16.31 1.56
N ARG A 176 -12.82 16.05 2.85
CA ARG A 176 -13.74 15.02 3.31
C ARG A 176 -15.16 15.27 2.82
N ASP A 177 -15.66 16.49 3.02
CA ASP A 177 -17.02 16.87 2.64
C ASP A 177 -17.21 16.75 1.12
N THR A 178 -16.22 17.20 0.34
CA THR A 178 -16.27 17.07 -1.13
C THR A 178 -16.25 15.62 -1.60
N ILE A 179 -15.51 14.73 -0.92
CA ILE A 179 -15.52 13.29 -1.27
C ILE A 179 -16.91 12.69 -1.00
N LEU A 180 -17.52 13.00 0.15
CA LEU A 180 -18.85 12.50 0.50
C LEU A 180 -19.93 13.03 -0.46
N GLU A 181 -19.90 14.33 -0.77
CA GLU A 181 -20.80 14.95 -1.75
C GLU A 181 -20.68 14.27 -3.13
N LYS A 182 -19.45 13.96 -3.56
CA LYS A 182 -19.22 13.26 -4.84
C LYS A 182 -19.68 11.82 -4.82
N GLU A 183 -19.55 11.13 -3.69
CA GLU A 183 -20.08 9.77 -3.52
C GLU A 183 -21.60 9.77 -3.66
N ASP A 184 -22.29 10.71 -3.01
CA ASP A 184 -23.74 10.88 -3.09
C ASP A 184 -24.18 11.26 -4.53
N GLU A 185 -23.49 12.20 -5.19
CA GLU A 185 -23.75 12.58 -6.59
C GLU A 185 -23.68 11.37 -7.54
N ILE A 186 -22.70 10.48 -7.35
CA ILE A 186 -22.51 9.28 -8.16
C ILE A 186 -23.62 8.26 -7.85
N ALA A 187 -23.93 8.04 -6.57
CA ALA A 187 -24.98 7.13 -6.14
C ALA A 187 -26.36 7.54 -6.68
N GLU A 188 -26.69 8.84 -6.63
CA GLU A 188 -27.92 9.38 -7.19
C GLU A 188 -28.01 9.18 -8.70
N ARG A 189 -26.93 9.47 -9.45
CA ARG A 189 -26.89 9.27 -10.91
C ARG A 189 -27.13 7.81 -11.27
N SER A 190 -26.46 6.88 -10.59
CA SER A 190 -26.66 5.45 -10.82
C SER A 190 -28.06 4.98 -10.41
N GLY A 191 -28.66 5.56 -9.38
CA GLY A 191 -30.04 5.28 -8.98
C GLY A 191 -31.05 5.74 -10.04
N ARG A 192 -30.86 6.94 -10.60
CA ARG A 192 -31.71 7.48 -11.68
C ARG A 192 -31.56 6.67 -12.97
N GLU A 193 -30.35 6.30 -13.35
CA GLU A 193 -30.10 5.47 -14.54
C GLU A 193 -30.76 4.09 -14.43
N LYS A 194 -30.72 3.46 -13.24
CA LYS A 194 -31.45 2.22 -12.97
C LYS A 194 -32.97 2.39 -13.03
N ALA A 195 -33.49 3.45 -12.42
CA ALA A 195 -34.93 3.74 -12.44
C ALA A 195 -35.43 4.07 -13.86
N GLU A 196 -34.63 4.75 -14.69
CA GLU A 196 -34.94 5.01 -16.10
C GLU A 196 -34.90 3.72 -16.94
N LEU A 197 -33.95 2.82 -16.67
CA LEU A 197 -33.90 1.50 -17.31
C LEU A 197 -35.10 0.61 -16.91
N GLU A 198 -35.50 0.64 -15.63
CA GLU A 198 -36.68 -0.09 -15.15
C GLU A 198 -37.99 0.50 -15.72
N ALA A 199 -38.10 1.83 -15.81
CA ALA A 199 -39.25 2.50 -16.43
C ALA A 199 -39.31 2.32 -17.96
N ALA A 200 -38.18 2.10 -18.62
CA ALA A 200 -38.12 1.80 -20.05
C ALA A 200 -38.45 0.33 -20.38
N ASP A 201 -38.32 -0.59 -19.41
CA ASP A 201 -38.70 -2.00 -19.55
C ASP A 201 -40.20 -2.24 -19.32
N GLU A 202 -40.90 -1.29 -18.67
CA GLU A 202 -42.38 -1.16 -18.71
C GLU A 202 -42.88 -0.52 -20.02
N GLY A 203 -42.41 -1.05 -21.16
CA GLY A 203 -42.92 -0.67 -22.48
C GLY A 203 -44.44 -0.84 -22.59
N PRO A 204 -45.11 -0.13 -23.53
CA PRO A 204 -46.56 -0.01 -23.56
C PRO A 204 -47.19 -1.41 -23.62
N GLY A 205 -48.01 -1.71 -22.62
CA GLY A 205 -48.73 -2.97 -22.53
C GLY A 205 -49.43 -3.25 -23.86
N ILE A 206 -49.06 -4.35 -24.51
CA ILE A 206 -49.89 -4.94 -25.54
C ILE A 206 -51.08 -5.52 -24.78
N GLU A 207 -52.14 -4.72 -24.66
CA GLU A 207 -53.47 -5.25 -24.37
C GLU A 207 -53.85 -6.21 -25.52
N THR A 208 -54.32 -7.38 -25.12
CA THR A 208 -54.70 -8.54 -25.94
C THR A 208 -55.61 -8.22 -27.11
#